data_AF-H6RJY9-F1
#
_entry.id   AF-H6RJY9-F1
#
_cell.length_a   1.000
_cell.length_b   1.000
_cell.length_c   1.000
_cell.angle_alpha   90.00
_cell.angle_beta   90.00
_cell.angle_gamma   90.00
#
_symmetry.space_group_name_H-M   'P 1'
#
loop_
_entity.id
_entity.type
_entity.pdbx_description
1 polymer ?
#
loop_
_entity_poly.entity_id
_entity_poly.type
_entity_poly.pdbx_seq_one_letter_code
_entity_poly.pdbx_strand_id
1 'polypeptide(L)'
;MPTPSPDAFAALARSSPWRWNTLRCTVRWPGDPWKTGRLRAWLRRPDVLRVETIDGALLQVVREPQRDAVPEPGCRPDGLVAERRRAWDHSLDDPMHQDYHWVAMLDPVELGDGRDPDTEVLVPALELESVAEVEHAGRPTWEAFVRPTDAYEPRCGCCPLLRTRVVDLAEFGAGGRHLLDAYPDAFRVRLDVQTGVCVLTEALGGDVAGRGHELRIEAVDEPMADDLFTEPRRGILRRRGWSTYP
;
A
#
# COMPACT_ATOMS: atom_id res chain seq x y z
N MET A 1 -10.73 14.50 -16.41
CA MET A 1 -10.03 13.98 -15.22
C MET A 1 -10.62 14.67 -14.01
N PRO A 2 -10.85 13.97 -12.90
CA PRO A 2 -11.35 14.59 -11.68
C PRO A 2 -10.40 15.72 -11.23
N THR A 3 -10.94 16.77 -10.63
CA THR A 3 -10.14 17.88 -10.09
C THR A 3 -9.61 17.49 -8.71
N PRO A 4 -8.32 17.74 -8.41
CA PRO A 4 -7.78 17.45 -7.08
C PRO A 4 -8.52 18.24 -6.01
N SER A 5 -9.00 17.51 -5.01
CA SER A 5 -9.64 18.02 -3.80
C SER A 5 -9.52 16.95 -2.71
N PRO A 6 -9.71 17.28 -1.43
CA PRO A 6 -9.66 16.28 -0.37
C PRO A 6 -10.65 15.13 -0.60
N ASP A 7 -11.87 15.46 -1.02
CA ASP A 7 -12.92 14.50 -1.31
C ASP A 7 -12.59 13.61 -2.54
N ALA A 8 -12.04 14.19 -3.61
CA ALA A 8 -11.58 13.42 -4.76
C ALA A 8 -10.38 12.51 -4.40
N PHE A 9 -9.45 12.99 -3.55
CA PHE A 9 -8.31 12.20 -3.09
C PHE A 9 -8.76 10.97 -2.31
N ALA A 10 -9.70 11.12 -1.38
CA ALA A 10 -10.31 10.01 -0.67
C ALA A 10 -11.02 9.04 -1.63
N ALA A 11 -11.79 9.56 -2.60
CA ALA A 11 -12.46 8.74 -3.61
C ALA A 11 -11.46 7.98 -4.51
N LEU A 12 -10.31 8.58 -4.83
CA LEU A 12 -9.24 7.92 -5.60
C LEU A 12 -8.61 6.78 -4.80
N ALA A 13 -8.32 7.00 -3.51
CA ALA A 13 -7.84 5.95 -2.61
C ALA A 13 -8.83 4.78 -2.53
N ARG A 14 -10.13 5.07 -2.41
CA ARG A 14 -11.21 4.06 -2.47
C ARG A 14 -11.29 3.34 -3.80
N SER A 15 -10.72 3.84 -4.89
CA SER A 15 -10.98 3.27 -6.21
C SER A 15 -9.96 2.22 -6.63
N SER A 16 -8.80 2.11 -5.97
CA SER A 16 -7.68 1.31 -6.47
C SER A 16 -8.02 -0.13 -6.91
N PRO A 17 -8.80 -0.93 -6.15
CA PRO A 17 -9.18 -2.29 -6.50
C PRO A 17 -9.81 -2.46 -7.88
N TRP A 18 -10.52 -1.44 -8.37
CA TRP A 18 -11.28 -1.49 -9.62
C TRP A 18 -10.62 -0.78 -10.80
N ARG A 19 -9.43 -0.19 -10.59
CA ARG A 19 -8.79 0.67 -11.61
C ARG A 19 -7.69 -0.02 -12.41
N TRP A 20 -7.29 -1.21 -12.01
CA TRP A 20 -6.23 -1.98 -12.66
C TRP A 20 -6.35 -3.47 -12.30
N ASN A 21 -5.90 -4.32 -13.23
CA ASN A 21 -5.86 -5.77 -13.10
C ASN A 21 -4.43 -6.30 -13.03
N THR A 22 -3.49 -5.67 -13.74
CA THR A 22 -2.06 -6.00 -13.61
C THR A 22 -1.22 -4.78 -13.29
N LEU A 23 -0.17 -4.99 -12.50
CA LEU A 23 0.77 -3.95 -12.11
C LEU A 23 2.18 -4.51 -12.10
N ARG A 24 3.08 -3.82 -12.81
CA ARG A 24 4.52 -4.03 -12.65
C ARG A 24 5.13 -2.79 -12.03
N CYS A 25 5.86 -2.96 -10.94
CA CYS A 25 6.40 -1.84 -10.18
C CYS A 25 7.75 -2.16 -9.55
N THR A 26 8.44 -1.12 -9.10
CA THR A 26 9.56 -1.24 -8.17
C THR A 26 9.27 -0.47 -6.89
N VAL A 27 9.70 -0.99 -5.75
CA VAL A 27 9.44 -0.40 -4.43
C VAL A 27 10.73 -0.30 -3.64
N ARG A 28 10.89 0.79 -2.87
CA ARG A 28 11.91 0.95 -1.84
C ARG A 28 11.32 1.59 -0.58
N TRP A 29 12.02 1.45 0.55
CA TRP A 29 11.62 2.02 1.84
C TRP A 29 12.73 2.93 2.38
N PRO A 30 12.73 4.23 2.02
CA PRO A 30 13.72 5.18 2.51
C PRO A 30 13.79 5.20 4.04
N GLY A 31 15.02 5.20 4.58
CA GLY A 31 15.26 5.27 6.03
C GLY A 31 14.85 4.02 6.83
N ASP A 32 14.26 2.99 6.22
CA ASP A 32 13.89 1.75 6.90
C ASP A 32 15.14 0.89 7.19
N PRO A 33 15.36 0.45 8.44
CA PRO A 33 16.57 -0.28 8.81
C PRO A 33 16.49 -1.77 8.45
N TRP A 34 15.30 -2.29 8.15
CA TRP A 34 15.02 -3.70 7.88
C TRP A 34 14.69 -3.96 6.40
N LYS A 35 14.10 -2.97 5.69
CA LYS A 35 13.72 -3.00 4.27
C LYS A 35 14.68 -2.14 3.42
N THR A 36 15.94 -2.54 3.34
CA THR A 36 17.01 -1.71 2.73
C THR A 36 17.15 -1.86 1.20
N GLY A 37 16.56 -2.89 0.60
CA GLY A 37 16.65 -3.17 -0.83
C GLY A 37 15.54 -2.53 -1.67
N ARG A 38 15.81 -2.33 -2.97
CA ARG A 38 14.76 -2.09 -3.97
C ARG A 38 14.30 -3.43 -4.54
N LEU A 39 13.00 -3.61 -4.60
CA LEU A 39 12.35 -4.81 -5.13
C LEU A 39 11.65 -4.48 -6.44
N ARG A 40 11.50 -5.48 -7.32
CA ARG A 40 10.60 -5.43 -8.47
C ARG A 40 9.49 -6.44 -8.25
N ALA A 41 8.26 -6.05 -8.55
CA ALA A 41 7.10 -6.93 -8.45
C ALA A 41 6.23 -6.89 -9.70
N TRP A 42 5.58 -8.03 -9.93
CA TRP A 42 4.53 -8.22 -10.91
C TRP A 42 3.31 -8.75 -10.18
N LEU A 43 2.17 -8.10 -10.38
CA LEU A 43 0.90 -8.48 -9.79
C LEU A 43 -0.12 -8.66 -10.89
N ARG A 44 -0.95 -9.70 -10.75
CA ARG A 44 -2.19 -9.83 -11.50
C ARG A 44 -3.27 -10.22 -10.51
N ARG A 45 -4.25 -9.33 -10.37
CA ARG A 45 -5.40 -9.52 -9.50
C ARG A 45 -6.29 -10.66 -10.00
N PRO A 46 -6.97 -11.36 -9.08
CA PRO A 46 -6.94 -11.14 -7.63
C PRO A 46 -5.83 -11.91 -6.90
N ASP A 47 -5.06 -12.78 -7.57
CA ASP A 47 -4.51 -13.96 -6.90
C ASP A 47 -3.00 -14.19 -7.07
N VAL A 48 -2.30 -13.51 -7.99
CA VAL A 48 -0.88 -13.82 -8.25
C VAL A 48 0.05 -12.63 -8.09
N LEU A 49 1.18 -12.91 -7.44
CA LEU A 49 2.28 -11.97 -7.22
C LEU A 49 3.62 -12.68 -7.46
N ARG A 50 4.55 -11.98 -8.09
CA ARG A 50 5.97 -12.33 -8.15
C ARG A 50 6.79 -11.17 -7.61
N VAL A 51 7.78 -11.46 -6.77
CA VAL A 51 8.72 -10.47 -6.23
C VAL A 51 10.14 -10.92 -6.49
N GLU A 52 10.94 -10.02 -7.04
CA GLU A 52 12.37 -10.18 -7.28
C GLU A 52 13.17 -9.03 -6.65
N THR A 53 14.46 -9.28 -6.40
CA THR A 53 15.42 -8.17 -6.27
C THR A 53 15.57 -7.43 -7.60
N ILE A 54 16.09 -6.21 -7.56
CA ILE A 54 16.33 -5.45 -8.80
C ILE A 54 17.32 -6.15 -9.77
N ASP A 55 18.20 -7.00 -9.22
CA ASP A 55 19.17 -7.80 -9.99
C ASP A 55 18.58 -9.10 -10.54
N GLY A 56 17.28 -9.34 -10.37
CA GLY A 56 16.55 -10.48 -10.92
C GLY A 56 16.58 -11.76 -10.06
N ALA A 57 16.98 -11.67 -8.79
CA ALA A 57 16.90 -12.81 -7.89
C ALA A 57 15.47 -12.99 -7.39
N LEU A 58 14.86 -14.15 -7.64
CA LEU A 58 13.52 -14.47 -7.16
C LEU A 58 13.47 -14.55 -5.64
N LEU A 59 12.56 -13.77 -5.03
CA LEU A 59 12.31 -13.77 -3.59
C LEU A 59 11.03 -14.50 -3.22
N GLN A 60 9.95 -14.28 -3.97
CA GLN A 60 8.65 -14.86 -3.66
C GLN A 60 7.79 -15.00 -4.92
N VAL A 61 7.01 -16.08 -4.98
CA VAL A 61 5.83 -16.19 -5.81
C VAL A 61 4.65 -16.51 -4.90
N VAL A 62 3.56 -15.76 -5.02
CA VAL A 62 2.29 -16.02 -4.32
C VAL A 62 1.26 -16.41 -5.36
N ARG A 63 0.48 -17.44 -5.03
CA ARG A 63 -0.76 -17.81 -5.70
C ARG A 63 -1.81 -18.06 -4.64
N GLU A 64 -2.76 -17.14 -4.53
CA GLU A 64 -3.89 -17.29 -3.64
C GLU A 64 -4.98 -18.16 -4.31
N PRO A 65 -5.86 -18.79 -3.54
CA PRO A 65 -7.04 -19.42 -4.09
C PRO A 65 -7.86 -18.41 -4.89
N GLN A 66 -8.43 -18.84 -6.02
CA GLN A 66 -9.34 -18.00 -6.78
C GLN A 66 -10.49 -17.55 -5.87
N ARG A 67 -10.69 -16.24 -5.80
CA ARG A 67 -11.78 -15.60 -5.04
C ARG A 67 -12.96 -15.31 -5.96
N ASP A 68 -14.13 -15.13 -5.37
CA ASP A 68 -15.29 -14.64 -6.10
C ASP A 68 -15.02 -13.26 -6.70
N ALA A 69 -15.69 -12.96 -7.81
CA ALA A 69 -15.60 -11.65 -8.43
C ALA A 69 -16.03 -10.57 -7.43
N VAL A 70 -15.20 -9.53 -7.30
CA VAL A 70 -15.52 -8.35 -6.50
C VAL A 70 -16.71 -7.63 -7.16
N PRO A 71 -17.79 -7.34 -6.42
CA PRO A 71 -18.91 -6.57 -6.96
C PRO A 71 -18.47 -5.20 -7.46
N GLU A 72 -19.10 -4.72 -8.53
CA GLU A 72 -18.92 -3.36 -9.01
C GLU A 72 -19.33 -2.34 -7.92
N PRO A 73 -18.51 -1.30 -7.67
CA PRO A 73 -18.77 -0.34 -6.62
C PRO A 73 -19.77 0.73 -7.08
N GLY A 74 -20.38 1.42 -6.13
CA GLY A 74 -21.10 2.66 -6.42
C GLY A 74 -20.12 3.77 -6.80
N CYS A 75 -20.27 4.35 -7.99
CA CYS A 75 -19.38 5.41 -8.49
C CYS A 75 -20.06 6.78 -8.46
N ARG A 76 -19.23 7.80 -8.23
CA ARG A 76 -19.54 9.23 -8.39
C ARG A 76 -19.67 9.59 -9.88
N PRO A 77 -20.21 10.78 -10.20
CA PRO A 77 -20.25 11.27 -11.58
C PRO A 77 -18.87 11.40 -12.26
N ASP A 78 -17.80 11.56 -11.47
CA ASP A 78 -16.42 11.62 -11.97
C ASP A 78 -15.77 10.24 -12.20
N GLY A 79 -16.52 9.15 -11.94
CA GLY A 79 -16.08 7.77 -12.11
C GLY A 79 -15.23 7.21 -10.96
N LEU A 80 -14.99 7.97 -9.90
CA LEU A 80 -14.35 7.45 -8.68
C LEU A 80 -15.39 6.80 -7.76
N VAL A 81 -14.95 5.84 -6.95
CA VAL A 81 -15.80 5.16 -5.97
C VAL A 81 -16.34 6.16 -4.94
N ALA A 82 -17.66 6.18 -4.78
CA ALA A 82 -18.35 7.07 -3.84
C ALA A 82 -18.10 6.64 -2.39
N GLU A 83 -18.33 5.36 -2.12
CA GLU A 83 -18.25 4.78 -0.78
C GLU A 83 -17.83 3.31 -0.86
N ARG A 84 -17.20 2.82 0.20
CA ARG A 84 -17.04 1.38 0.44
C ARG A 84 -17.89 0.97 1.63
N ARG A 85 -18.24 -0.31 1.69
CA ARG A 85 -19.04 -0.85 2.81
C ARG A 85 -18.28 -0.87 4.14
N ARG A 86 -16.94 -0.88 4.10
CA ARG A 86 -16.02 -1.01 5.25
C ARG A 86 -14.74 -0.24 4.97
N ALA A 87 -14.06 0.21 6.03
CA ALA A 87 -12.76 0.89 5.98
C ALA A 87 -11.66 -0.02 5.37
N TRP A 88 -11.79 -1.34 5.49
CA TRP A 88 -11.13 -2.33 4.64
C TRP A 88 -12.00 -3.58 4.46
N ASP A 89 -11.76 -4.31 3.38
CA ASP A 89 -12.44 -5.57 3.07
C ASP A 89 -11.41 -6.57 2.57
N HIS A 90 -11.15 -7.62 3.36
CA HIS A 90 -10.16 -8.64 3.02
C HIS A 90 -10.46 -9.35 1.70
N SER A 91 -11.71 -9.32 1.20
CA SER A 91 -12.01 -9.85 -0.13
C SER A 91 -11.33 -9.08 -1.27
N LEU A 92 -11.00 -7.80 -1.04
CA LEU A 92 -10.29 -6.92 -1.97
C LEU A 92 -8.77 -6.99 -1.84
N ASP A 93 -8.24 -7.66 -0.81
CA ASP A 93 -6.81 -7.67 -0.55
C ASP A 93 -6.04 -8.28 -1.72
N ASP A 94 -5.01 -7.55 -2.16
CA ASP A 94 -4.01 -8.02 -3.10
C ASP A 94 -3.11 -9.09 -2.47
N PRO A 95 -2.51 -10.00 -3.26
CA PRO A 95 -1.54 -10.96 -2.77
C PRO A 95 -0.37 -10.25 -2.06
N MET A 96 -0.06 -10.72 -0.86
CA MET A 96 0.83 -10.02 0.07
C MET A 96 2.31 -10.40 -0.07
N HIS A 97 3.20 -9.39 -0.04
CA HIS A 97 4.63 -9.57 0.24
C HIS A 97 4.95 -9.08 1.66
N GLN A 98 5.47 -9.98 2.51
CA GLN A 98 5.92 -9.73 3.89
C GLN A 98 4.85 -9.29 4.90
N ASP A 99 4.14 -8.19 4.66
CA ASP A 99 3.23 -7.57 5.63
C ASP A 99 2.10 -6.76 4.98
N TYR A 100 1.12 -6.33 5.79
CA TYR A 100 -0.05 -5.60 5.30
C TYR A 100 0.24 -4.19 4.81
N HIS A 101 1.41 -3.61 5.10
CA HIS A 101 1.83 -2.36 4.47
C HIS A 101 1.91 -2.52 2.94
N TRP A 102 2.33 -3.69 2.45
CA TRP A 102 2.31 -4.04 1.03
C TRP A 102 0.90 -3.99 0.44
N VAL A 103 -0.07 -4.57 1.14
CA VAL A 103 -1.47 -4.56 0.69
C VAL A 103 -2.04 -3.14 0.75
N ALA A 104 -1.69 -2.38 1.79
CA ALA A 104 -2.14 -1.01 1.97
C ALA A 104 -1.60 -0.04 0.93
N MET A 105 -0.38 -0.20 0.45
CA MET A 105 0.09 0.65 -0.66
C MET A 105 -0.69 0.37 -1.97
N LEU A 106 -1.13 -0.87 -2.20
CA LEU A 106 -1.85 -1.28 -3.41
C LEU A 106 -3.35 -0.94 -3.35
N ASP A 107 -3.96 -1.07 -2.19
CA ASP A 107 -5.33 -0.65 -1.90
C ASP A 107 -5.35 0.29 -0.67
N PRO A 108 -5.08 1.60 -0.88
CA PRO A 108 -4.86 2.56 0.20
C PRO A 108 -6.17 3.15 0.74
N VAL A 109 -7.22 2.35 0.86
CA VAL A 109 -8.54 2.78 1.36
C VAL A 109 -8.47 3.46 2.73
N GLU A 110 -7.52 3.08 3.59
CA GLU A 110 -7.26 3.71 4.90
C GLU A 110 -6.86 5.20 4.80
N LEU A 111 -6.54 5.69 3.60
CA LEU A 111 -6.28 7.11 3.34
C LEU A 111 -7.54 7.88 2.92
N GLY A 112 -8.63 7.18 2.61
CA GLY A 112 -9.91 7.76 2.25
C GLY A 112 -10.94 7.67 3.38
N ASP A 113 -11.07 6.49 3.98
CA ASP A 113 -12.09 6.18 4.98
C ASP A 113 -11.45 5.77 6.30
N GLY A 114 -12.00 6.33 7.37
CA GLY A 114 -11.75 5.96 8.76
C GLY A 114 -13.07 5.58 9.43
N ARG A 115 -13.00 5.28 10.73
CA ARG A 115 -14.13 4.86 11.54
C ARG A 115 -14.23 5.72 12.78
N ASP A 116 -15.38 6.38 12.94
CA ASP A 116 -15.66 7.12 14.16
C ASP A 116 -15.70 6.13 15.35
N PRO A 117 -14.89 6.33 16.41
CA PRO A 117 -14.71 5.35 17.47
C PRO A 117 -15.95 5.18 18.36
N ASP A 118 -16.87 6.15 18.35
CA ASP A 118 -18.09 6.11 19.18
C ASP A 118 -19.29 5.55 18.40
N THR A 119 -19.38 5.84 17.10
CA THR A 119 -20.56 5.55 16.28
C THR A 119 -20.36 4.46 15.24
N GLU A 120 -19.12 4.03 14.99
CA GLU A 120 -18.75 3.02 13.99
C GLU A 120 -19.05 3.42 12.53
N VAL A 121 -19.47 4.67 12.30
CA VAL A 121 -19.79 5.23 10.99
C VAL A 121 -18.50 5.59 10.25
N LEU A 122 -18.50 5.41 8.93
CA LEU A 122 -17.39 5.84 8.09
C LEU A 122 -17.30 7.38 8.05
N VAL A 123 -16.12 7.89 8.39
CA VAL A 123 -15.78 9.31 8.39
C VAL A 123 -14.43 9.49 7.71
N PRO A 124 -14.01 10.71 7.35
CA PRO A 124 -12.67 10.93 6.81
C PRO A 124 -11.58 10.45 7.79
N ALA A 125 -10.68 9.59 7.30
CA ALA A 125 -9.52 9.12 8.07
C ALA A 125 -8.46 10.21 8.30
N LEU A 126 -8.42 11.22 7.42
CA LEU A 126 -7.32 12.17 7.34
C LEU A 126 -7.84 13.60 7.27
N GLU A 127 -7.13 14.51 7.94
CA GLU A 127 -7.16 15.94 7.66
C GLU A 127 -6.15 16.26 6.54
N LEU A 128 -6.64 16.82 5.43
CA LEU A 128 -5.81 17.18 4.28
C LEU A 128 -5.60 18.70 4.28
N GLU A 129 -4.34 19.13 4.29
CA GLU A 129 -4.00 20.56 4.20
C GLU A 129 -4.17 21.08 2.77
N SER A 130 -3.70 20.31 1.79
CA SER A 130 -3.84 20.60 0.37
C SER A 130 -3.71 19.32 -0.46
N VAL A 131 -4.24 19.37 -1.69
CA VAL A 131 -4.03 18.35 -2.72
C VAL A 131 -3.53 19.04 -3.97
N ALA A 132 -2.39 18.60 -4.49
CA ALA A 132 -1.76 19.17 -5.68
C ALA A 132 -1.50 18.09 -6.74
N GLU A 133 -1.65 18.47 -8.01
CA GLU A 133 -1.16 17.64 -9.11
C GLU A 133 0.36 17.73 -9.18
N VAL A 134 1.01 16.58 -9.16
CA VAL A 134 2.45 16.45 -9.33
C VAL A 134 2.77 15.27 -10.24
N GLU A 135 4.00 15.19 -10.72
CA GLU A 135 4.48 13.99 -11.39
C GLU A 135 5.26 13.10 -10.41
N HIS A 136 5.03 11.79 -10.49
CA HIS A 136 5.84 10.79 -9.82
C HIS A 136 6.33 9.76 -10.84
N ALA A 137 7.65 9.70 -11.05
CA ALA A 137 8.28 8.75 -11.97
C ALA A 137 7.71 8.77 -13.42
N GLY A 138 7.37 9.94 -13.95
CA GLY A 138 6.80 10.09 -15.30
C GLY A 138 5.28 9.91 -15.38
N ARG A 139 4.59 9.85 -14.24
CA ARG A 139 3.14 9.58 -14.18
C ARG A 139 2.39 10.68 -13.41
N PRO A 140 1.19 11.08 -13.84
CA PRO A 140 0.34 12.00 -13.08
C PRO A 140 -0.05 11.42 -11.72
N THR A 141 0.16 12.19 -10.67
CA THR A 141 -0.13 11.82 -9.29
C THR A 141 -0.74 12.98 -8.52
N TRP A 142 -1.50 12.67 -7.49
CA TRP A 142 -1.94 13.66 -6.52
C TRP A 142 -1.11 13.55 -5.26
N GLU A 143 -0.48 14.65 -4.88
CA GLU A 143 0.23 14.78 -3.61
C GLU A 143 -0.67 15.45 -2.58
N ALA A 144 -0.68 14.92 -1.37
CA ALA A 144 -1.34 15.52 -0.23
C ALA A 144 -0.41 15.55 0.99
N PHE A 145 -0.54 16.62 1.78
CA PHE A 145 0.01 16.70 3.13
C PHE A 145 -1.12 16.40 4.10
N VAL A 146 -0.96 15.31 4.86
CA VAL A 146 -2.05 14.71 5.63
C VAL A 146 -1.69 14.55 7.09
N ARG A 147 -2.69 14.69 7.96
CA ARG A 147 -2.63 14.32 9.38
C ARG A 147 -3.70 13.26 9.64
N PRO A 148 -3.34 12.07 10.13
CA PRO A 148 -4.34 11.08 10.54
C PRO A 148 -5.21 11.64 11.67
N THR A 149 -6.53 11.44 11.57
CA THR A 149 -7.47 11.74 12.65
C THR A 149 -7.52 10.58 13.63
N ASP A 150 -8.24 10.74 14.74
CA ASP A 150 -8.53 9.63 15.67
C ASP A 150 -9.38 8.53 15.01
N ALA A 151 -10.00 8.81 13.85
CA ALA A 151 -10.74 7.83 13.07
C ALA A 151 -9.86 7.06 12.08
N TYR A 152 -8.57 7.40 11.93
CA TYR A 152 -7.67 6.66 11.05
C TYR A 152 -7.55 5.20 11.51
N GLU A 153 -8.09 4.31 10.69
CA GLU A 153 -8.16 2.88 10.94
C GLU A 153 -7.25 2.19 9.91
N PRO A 154 -5.97 1.89 10.25
CA PRO A 154 -5.08 1.23 9.29
C PRO A 154 -5.52 -0.21 9.08
N ARG A 155 -5.24 -0.76 7.89
CA ARG A 155 -5.45 -2.18 7.59
C ARG A 155 -4.73 -3.09 8.60
N CYS A 156 -3.60 -2.64 9.14
CA CYS A 156 -2.89 -3.34 10.20
C CYS A 156 -2.14 -2.38 11.12
N GLY A 157 -2.37 -2.50 12.43
CA GLY A 157 -1.75 -1.63 13.45
C GLY A 157 -0.24 -1.78 13.60
N CYS A 158 0.32 -2.97 13.31
CA CYS A 158 1.76 -3.19 13.43
C CYS A 158 2.57 -2.73 12.20
N CYS A 159 1.92 -2.48 11.07
CA CYS A 159 2.54 -2.03 9.81
C CYS A 159 1.64 -1.05 9.01
N PRO A 160 1.19 0.06 9.63
CA PRO A 160 0.31 1.03 8.97
C PRO A 160 1.04 1.78 7.84
N LEU A 161 0.31 2.41 6.91
CA LEU A 161 0.93 3.40 6.02
C LEU A 161 1.38 4.63 6.81
N LEU A 162 0.54 5.11 7.74
CA LEU A 162 0.76 6.31 8.52
C LEU A 162 0.88 5.95 10.01
N ARG A 163 2.12 5.82 10.48
CA ARG A 163 2.37 5.39 11.85
C ARG A 163 2.11 6.49 12.87
N THR A 164 1.09 6.32 13.71
CA THR A 164 0.72 7.28 14.75
C THR A 164 0.83 6.68 16.14
N ARG A 165 0.87 7.55 17.16
CA ARG A 165 0.85 7.12 18.55
C ARG A 165 -0.42 6.36 18.91
N VAL A 166 -1.56 6.80 18.40
CA VAL A 166 -2.87 6.17 18.65
C VAL A 166 -2.87 4.73 18.13
N VAL A 167 -2.41 4.52 16.90
CA VAL A 167 -2.30 3.19 16.28
C VAL A 167 -1.32 2.30 17.07
N ASP A 168 -0.12 2.80 17.37
CA ASP A 168 0.88 2.03 18.09
C ASP A 168 0.42 1.65 19.51
N LEU A 169 -0.31 2.54 20.20
CA LEU A 169 -0.89 2.25 21.52
C LEU A 169 -2.00 1.20 21.43
N ALA A 170 -2.85 1.25 20.40
CA ALA A 170 -3.89 0.26 20.18
C ALA A 170 -3.31 -1.13 19.89
N GLU A 171 -2.24 -1.20 19.10
CA GLU A 171 -1.59 -2.46 18.72
C GLU A 171 -0.72 -3.04 19.85
N PHE A 172 0.15 -2.23 20.46
CA PHE A 172 1.23 -2.71 21.33
C PHE A 172 1.01 -2.40 22.82
N GLY A 173 0.02 -1.57 23.15
CA GLY A 173 -0.22 -1.07 24.50
C GLY A 173 0.84 -0.07 24.99
N ALA A 174 0.53 0.58 26.13
CA ALA A 174 1.32 1.70 26.66
C ALA A 174 2.74 1.35 27.15
N GLY A 175 3.07 0.06 27.28
CA GLY A 175 4.39 -0.42 27.75
C GLY A 175 5.26 -1.03 26.65
N GLY A 176 4.85 -0.97 25.39
CA GLY A 176 5.54 -1.63 24.29
C GLY A 176 6.87 -0.96 23.95
N ARG A 177 7.92 -1.77 23.75
CA ARG A 177 9.21 -1.32 23.15
C ARG A 177 9.06 -0.79 21.72
N HIS A 178 7.86 -0.93 21.16
CA HIS A 178 7.53 -0.49 19.82
C HIS A 178 7.20 1.01 19.78
N LEU A 179 6.78 1.64 20.88
CA LEU A 179 6.42 3.07 20.86
C LEU A 179 7.62 3.96 20.48
N LEU A 180 7.38 4.96 19.64
CA LEU A 180 8.36 6.03 19.37
C LEU A 180 8.39 7.05 20.52
N ASP A 181 9.55 7.68 20.72
CA ASP A 181 9.67 8.80 21.66
C ASP A 181 9.02 10.05 21.05
N ALA A 182 9.24 10.28 19.75
CA ALA A 182 8.59 11.32 18.96
C ALA A 182 7.94 10.74 17.69
N TYR A 183 6.64 10.99 17.51
CA TYR A 183 5.88 10.58 16.33
C TYR A 183 5.89 11.69 15.26
N PRO A 184 5.66 11.36 13.98
CA PRO A 184 5.49 12.35 12.92
C PRO A 184 4.27 13.24 13.17
N ASP A 185 4.39 14.52 12.83
CA ASP A 185 3.30 15.50 12.96
C ASP A 185 2.36 15.49 11.73
N ALA A 186 2.88 15.02 10.60
CA ALA A 186 2.19 14.92 9.33
C ALA A 186 2.89 13.92 8.41
N PHE A 187 2.25 13.63 7.28
CA PHE A 187 2.80 12.77 6.23
C PHE A 187 2.61 13.43 4.88
N ARG A 188 3.60 13.26 4.00
CA ARG A 188 3.41 13.47 2.56
C ARG A 188 2.98 12.15 1.94
N VAL A 189 1.92 12.18 1.16
CA VAL A 189 1.36 11.01 0.48
C VAL A 189 1.17 11.32 -0.99
N ARG A 190 1.41 10.33 -1.87
CA ARG A 190 1.04 10.43 -3.29
C ARG A 190 0.20 9.25 -3.76
N LEU A 191 -0.85 9.54 -4.50
CA LEU A 191 -1.67 8.55 -5.21
C LEU A 191 -1.46 8.68 -6.72
N ASP A 192 -1.23 7.57 -7.42
CA ASP A 192 -1.22 7.56 -8.88
C ASP A 192 -2.63 7.75 -9.44
N VAL A 193 -2.83 8.74 -10.31
CA VAL A 193 -4.18 9.13 -10.78
C VAL A 193 -4.83 8.02 -11.62
N GLN A 194 -4.03 7.25 -12.37
CA GLN A 194 -4.57 6.17 -13.18
C GLN A 194 -5.06 5.02 -12.29
N THR A 195 -4.27 4.61 -11.31
CA THR A 195 -4.46 3.35 -10.57
C THR A 195 -5.06 3.52 -9.18
N GLY A 196 -4.91 4.69 -8.55
CA GLY A 196 -5.25 4.90 -7.15
C GLY A 196 -4.25 4.30 -6.15
N VAL A 197 -3.17 3.66 -6.63
CA VAL A 197 -2.09 3.09 -5.79
C VAL A 197 -1.39 4.21 -5.02
N CYS A 198 -1.11 3.97 -3.74
CA CYS A 198 -0.30 4.87 -2.93
C CYS A 198 1.17 4.68 -3.31
N VAL A 199 1.70 5.59 -4.12
CA VAL A 199 3.06 5.50 -4.67
C VAL A 199 4.11 6.11 -3.75
N LEU A 200 3.71 6.92 -2.77
CA LEU A 200 4.64 7.50 -1.81
C LEU A 200 3.97 7.69 -0.46
N THR A 201 4.69 7.33 0.60
CA THR A 201 4.49 7.86 1.96
C THR A 201 5.83 8.40 2.46
N GLU A 202 5.78 9.52 3.16
CA GLU A 202 6.94 10.10 3.83
C GLU A 202 6.49 10.74 5.15
N ALA A 203 7.04 10.26 6.26
CA ALA A 203 6.83 10.83 7.59
C ALA A 203 7.53 12.19 7.71
N LEU A 204 6.81 13.21 8.18
CA LEU A 204 7.30 14.56 8.38
C LEU A 204 7.41 14.83 9.89
N GLY A 205 8.64 14.89 10.40
CA GLY A 205 8.92 15.05 11.82
C GLY A 205 9.02 13.72 12.59
N GLY A 206 9.32 13.82 13.88
CA GLY A 206 9.52 12.68 14.78
C GLY A 206 10.76 11.84 14.49
N ASP A 207 10.90 10.72 15.20
CA ASP A 207 12.06 9.81 15.15
C ASP A 207 12.18 9.06 13.83
N VAL A 208 11.10 9.05 13.05
CA VAL A 208 10.98 8.33 11.78
C VAL A 208 10.89 9.28 10.59
N ALA A 209 11.28 10.55 10.74
CA ALA A 209 11.27 11.54 9.67
C ALA A 209 11.97 11.03 8.40
N GLY A 210 11.35 11.24 7.24
CA GLY A 210 11.82 10.77 5.94
C GLY A 210 11.59 9.27 5.67
N ARG A 211 11.04 8.51 6.63
CA ARG A 211 10.66 7.11 6.42
C ARG A 211 9.31 6.98 5.72
N GLY A 212 9.11 5.83 5.08
CA GLY A 212 7.88 5.43 4.40
C GLY A 212 8.22 4.50 3.25
N HIS A 213 7.54 4.68 2.11
CA HIS A 213 7.83 3.94 0.88
C HIS A 213 7.82 4.84 -0.34
N GLU A 214 8.50 4.37 -1.39
CA GLU A 214 8.39 4.92 -2.73
C GLU A 214 8.23 3.79 -3.74
N LEU A 215 7.10 3.78 -4.43
CA LEU A 215 6.73 2.82 -5.46
C LEU A 215 6.69 3.51 -6.82
N ARG A 216 7.51 3.00 -7.75
CA ARG A 216 7.46 3.40 -9.16
C ARG A 216 6.65 2.38 -9.94
N ILE A 217 5.54 2.81 -10.51
CA ILE A 217 4.77 2.02 -11.48
C ILE A 217 5.52 2.01 -12.82
N GLU A 218 5.85 0.83 -13.32
CA GLU A 218 6.53 0.63 -14.60
C GLU A 218 5.54 0.27 -15.73
N ALA A 219 4.46 -0.45 -15.39
CA ALA A 219 3.37 -0.77 -16.31
C ALA A 219 2.08 -1.07 -15.56
N VAL A 220 0.95 -0.78 -16.22
CA VAL A 220 -0.42 -1.02 -15.73
C VAL A 220 -1.17 -1.76 -16.83
N ASP A 221 -1.92 -2.79 -16.45
CA ASP A 221 -2.73 -3.61 -17.37
C ASP A 221 -1.93 -4.19 -18.56
N GLU A 222 -0.62 -4.39 -18.37
CA GLU A 222 0.18 -5.14 -19.33
C GLU A 222 -0.21 -6.63 -19.27
N PRO A 223 -0.33 -7.31 -20.43
CA PRO A 223 -0.55 -8.74 -20.44
C PRO A 223 0.56 -9.48 -19.70
N MET A 224 0.20 -10.28 -18.69
CA MET A 224 1.12 -11.12 -17.93
C MET A 224 0.72 -12.58 -18.05
N ALA A 225 1.58 -13.40 -18.65
CA ALA A 225 1.36 -14.82 -18.84
C ALA A 225 1.58 -15.62 -17.53
N ASP A 226 0.96 -16.79 -17.44
CA ASP A 226 0.96 -17.61 -16.21
C ASP A 226 2.33 -18.13 -15.80
N ASP A 227 3.23 -18.29 -16.78
CA ASP A 227 4.60 -18.75 -16.61
C ASP A 227 5.45 -17.77 -15.78
N LEU A 228 5.17 -16.47 -15.88
CA LEU A 228 5.78 -15.43 -15.04
C LEU A 228 5.62 -15.73 -13.54
N PHE A 229 4.46 -16.26 -13.15
CA PHE A 229 4.11 -16.54 -11.76
C PHE A 229 4.45 -17.99 -11.36
N THR A 230 5.39 -18.64 -12.02
CA THR A 230 5.86 -19.97 -11.63
C THR A 230 7.18 -19.87 -10.87
N GLU A 231 7.28 -20.63 -9.78
CA GLU A 231 8.60 -20.88 -9.20
C GLU A 231 9.40 -21.77 -10.16
N PRO A 232 10.66 -21.44 -10.45
CA PRO A 232 11.54 -22.34 -11.16
C PRO A 232 11.57 -23.68 -10.41
N ARG A 233 11.30 -24.78 -11.12
CA ARG A 233 11.50 -26.12 -10.54
C ARG A 233 12.94 -26.18 -10.02
N ARG A 234 13.12 -26.28 -8.70
CA ARG A 234 14.42 -26.63 -8.12
C ARG A 234 14.80 -27.98 -8.71
N GLY A 235 15.74 -27.98 -9.66
CA GLY A 235 16.29 -29.20 -10.20
C GLY A 235 16.77 -30.07 -9.04
N ILE A 236 16.48 -31.37 -9.09
CA ILE A 236 17.08 -32.36 -8.20
C ILE A 236 18.57 -32.43 -8.55
N LEU A 237 19.34 -31.46 -8.11
CA LEU A 237 20.79 -31.52 -8.05
C LEU A 237 21.16 -31.68 -6.57
N ARG A 238 21.60 -32.92 -6.32
CA ARG A 238 22.05 -33.52 -5.07
C ARG A 238 22.60 -32.55 -4.02
N ARG A 239 22.16 -32.79 -2.78
CA ARG A 239 22.92 -32.51 -1.55
C ARG A 239 24.42 -32.82 -1.75
N ARG A 240 25.27 -31.83 -1.48
CA ARG A 240 26.47 -31.96 -0.62
C ARG A 240 27.11 -30.58 -0.44
N GLY A 241 27.31 -30.19 0.82
CA GLY A 241 28.16 -29.05 1.19
C GLY A 241 27.51 -28.16 2.22
N TRP A 242 27.55 -28.56 3.49
CA TRP A 242 27.52 -27.60 4.58
C TRP A 242 28.75 -26.69 4.44
N SER A 243 28.56 -25.38 4.49
CA SER A 243 29.64 -24.44 4.78
C SER A 243 29.13 -23.39 5.75
N THR A 244 29.60 -23.54 6.98
CA THR A 244 29.66 -22.51 8.02
C THR A 244 30.43 -21.29 7.53
N TYR A 245 29.98 -20.09 7.91
CA TYR A 245 30.81 -18.90 8.01
C TYR A 245 30.28 -18.03 9.17
N PRO A 246 31.13 -17.18 9.77
CA PRO A 246 31.31 -17.03 11.22
C PRO A 246 30.46 -15.92 11.83
#